data_AF-A0A952I9Z2-F1
#
_entry.id   AF-A0A952I9Z2-F1
#
_cell.length_a   1.000
_cell.length_b   1.000
_cell.length_c   1.000
_cell.angle_alpha   90.00
_cell.angle_beta   90.00
_cell.angle_gamma   90.00
#
_symmetry.space_group_name_H-M   'P 1'
#
loop_
_entity.id
_entity.type
_entity.pdbx_description
1 polymer ?
#
loop_
_entity_poly.entity_id
_entity_poly.type
_entity_poly.pdbx_seq_one_letter_code
_entity_poly.pdbx_strand_id
1 'polypeptide(L)'
;MPGVKDFFQAGFSTTCAGGYFNSIELLNHYIHYHHPTLTKVVAKELKLVKEEAESITQEITQIHAVADEMKIIMVAPPAFPEAYFSWARMTFSGFTETLDDLDPKKIAFNIGYYSGQILSSLKLLKVILNISTAVVGIPAFQEQWSNTSKSILKSIKNLEAASNLAVLTPKGPEELSERYAKQFCVAGREIAEAEIDFSNQAYLFLLSSKVENHQKDLIVKNEETNIYLKN
;
A
#
# COMPACT_ATOMS: atom_id res chain seq x y z
N MET A 1 -26.68 2.69 -2.35
CA MET A 1 -25.83 3.10 -3.47
C MET A 1 -24.57 3.71 -2.89
N PRO A 2 -23.38 3.15 -3.17
CA PRO A 2 -22.13 3.58 -2.57
C PRO A 2 -21.80 5.04 -2.91
N GLY A 3 -21.32 5.76 -1.89
CA GLY A 3 -20.90 7.15 -1.97
C GLY A 3 -19.42 7.32 -2.29
N VAL A 4 -18.97 8.58 -2.32
CA VAL A 4 -17.56 8.97 -2.55
C VAL A 4 -16.60 8.31 -1.55
N LYS A 5 -17.02 8.19 -0.29
CA LYS A 5 -16.27 7.54 0.79
C LYS A 5 -16.02 6.05 0.52
N ASP A 6 -17.03 5.34 0.01
CA ASP A 6 -16.93 3.91 -0.28
C ASP A 6 -15.99 3.65 -1.46
N PHE A 7 -15.99 4.53 -2.46
CA PHE A 7 -15.05 4.49 -3.58
C PHE A 7 -13.61 4.75 -3.13
N PHE A 8 -13.39 5.73 -2.24
CA PHE A 8 -12.08 5.92 -1.62
C PHE A 8 -11.63 4.64 -0.89
N GLN A 9 -12.50 4.07 -0.05
CA GLN A 9 -12.16 2.87 0.73
C GLN A 9 -11.84 1.69 -0.17
N ALA A 10 -12.65 1.45 -1.21
CA ALA A 10 -12.41 0.40 -2.18
C ALA A 10 -11.06 0.57 -2.89
N GLY A 11 -10.73 1.79 -3.33
CA GLY A 11 -9.43 2.11 -3.91
C GLY A 11 -8.28 1.86 -2.94
N PHE A 12 -8.39 2.37 -1.72
CA PHE A 12 -7.37 2.24 -0.67
C PHE A 12 -7.10 0.79 -0.29
N SER A 13 -8.16 0.03 0.02
CA SER A 13 -8.03 -1.39 0.39
C SER A 13 -7.51 -2.25 -0.75
N THR A 14 -7.86 -1.94 -2.01
CA THR A 14 -7.35 -2.67 -3.19
C THR A 14 -5.82 -2.71 -3.20
N THR A 15 -5.18 -1.59 -2.88
CA THR A 15 -3.72 -1.47 -2.96
C THR A 15 -3.01 -1.71 -1.63
N CYS A 16 -3.66 -1.40 -0.51
CA CYS A 16 -3.15 -1.68 0.83
C CYS A 16 -2.89 -3.18 1.04
N ALA A 17 -3.79 -4.03 0.52
CA ALA A 17 -3.63 -5.49 0.52
C ALA A 17 -2.32 -5.96 -0.15
N GLY A 18 -1.76 -5.17 -1.06
CA GLY A 18 -0.46 -5.45 -1.67
C GLY A 18 0.70 -5.47 -0.69
N GLY A 19 0.60 -4.74 0.42
CA GLY A 19 1.62 -4.79 1.47
C GLY A 19 1.79 -6.20 2.01
N TYR A 20 0.68 -6.93 2.16
CA TYR A 20 0.67 -8.34 2.55
C TYR A 20 1.23 -9.23 1.44
N PHE A 21 0.63 -9.22 0.25
CA PHE A 21 1.01 -10.15 -0.82
C PHE A 21 2.46 -9.96 -1.28
N ASN A 22 2.89 -8.72 -1.53
CA ASN A 22 4.25 -8.43 -1.96
C ASN A 22 5.28 -8.84 -0.89
N SER A 23 4.94 -8.71 0.40
CA SER A 23 5.82 -9.14 1.48
C SER A 23 5.91 -10.66 1.57
N ILE A 24 4.80 -11.39 1.40
CA ILE A 24 4.82 -12.86 1.35
C ILE A 24 5.68 -13.34 0.18
N GLU A 25 5.50 -12.79 -1.01
CA GLU A 25 6.30 -13.14 -2.20
C GLU A 25 7.79 -12.89 -1.97
N LEU A 26 8.14 -11.69 -1.51
CA LEU A 26 9.52 -11.32 -1.18
C LEU A 26 10.13 -12.30 -0.17
N LEU A 27 9.44 -12.55 0.95
CA LEU A 27 9.94 -13.40 2.01
C LEU A 27 10.10 -14.85 1.53
N ASN A 28 9.13 -15.39 0.77
CA ASN A 28 9.22 -16.73 0.19
C ASN A 28 10.44 -16.90 -0.73
N HIS A 29 10.77 -15.88 -1.52
CA HIS A 29 11.98 -15.88 -2.34
C HIS A 29 13.25 -16.07 -1.48
N TYR A 30 13.31 -15.43 -0.31
CA TYR A 30 14.46 -15.50 0.59
C TYR A 30 14.48 -16.72 1.53
N ILE A 31 13.42 -17.52 1.64
CA ILE A 31 13.43 -18.78 2.41
C ILE A 31 14.46 -19.77 1.84
N HIS A 32 14.67 -19.73 0.53
CA HIS A 32 15.60 -20.62 -0.18
C HIS A 32 17.06 -20.17 -0.10
N TYR A 33 17.34 -18.99 0.47
CA TYR A 33 18.71 -18.54 0.74
C TYR A 33 19.25 -19.20 2.02
N HIS A 34 20.22 -20.09 1.88
CA HIS A 34 20.82 -20.84 2.98
C HIS A 34 21.78 -19.98 3.83
N HIS A 35 21.23 -19.08 4.66
CA HIS A 35 21.98 -18.31 5.64
C HIS A 35 21.27 -18.34 7.01
N PRO A 36 21.85 -18.95 8.07
CA PRO A 36 21.14 -19.21 9.33
C PRO A 36 20.50 -17.98 10.00
N THR A 37 21.16 -16.82 9.95
CA THR A 37 20.63 -15.57 10.49
C THR A 37 19.48 -15.02 9.65
N LEU A 38 19.57 -15.16 8.33
CA LEU A 38 18.53 -14.70 7.40
C LEU A 38 17.29 -15.55 7.55
N THR A 39 17.44 -16.88 7.58
CA THR A 39 16.33 -17.81 7.75
C THR A 39 15.50 -17.50 9.00
N LYS A 40 16.15 -17.19 10.13
CA LYS A 40 15.46 -16.82 11.38
C LYS A 40 14.66 -15.52 11.23
N VAL A 41 15.25 -14.50 10.59
CA VAL A 41 14.58 -13.20 10.40
C VAL A 41 13.44 -13.31 9.39
N VAL A 42 13.66 -14.00 8.27
CA VAL A 42 12.61 -14.27 7.26
C VAL A 42 11.44 -15.03 7.89
N ALA A 43 11.71 -16.07 8.69
CA ALA A 43 10.65 -16.81 9.37
C ALA A 43 9.86 -15.95 10.36
N LYS A 44 10.54 -15.04 11.07
CA LYS A 44 9.90 -14.09 11.99
C LYS A 44 9.02 -13.10 11.22
N GLU A 45 9.55 -12.44 10.19
CA GLU A 45 8.77 -11.49 9.39
C GLU A 45 7.60 -12.18 8.69
N LEU A 46 7.78 -13.40 8.18
CA LEU A 46 6.71 -14.16 7.54
C LEU A 46 5.58 -14.47 8.52
N LYS A 47 5.92 -14.80 9.78
CA LYS A 47 4.91 -14.99 10.82
C LYS A 47 4.11 -13.71 11.06
N LEU A 48 4.80 -12.57 11.23
CA LEU A 48 4.17 -11.27 11.46
C LEU A 48 3.25 -10.86 10.30
N VAL A 49 3.71 -10.98 9.05
CA VAL A 49 2.88 -10.65 7.88
C VAL A 49 1.65 -11.56 7.80
N LYS A 50 1.77 -12.84 8.16
CA LYS A 50 0.64 -13.78 8.18
C LYS A 50 -0.42 -13.45 9.23
N GLU A 51 -0.09 -12.69 10.28
CA GLU A 51 -1.07 -12.22 11.27
C GLU A 51 -2.06 -11.21 10.65
N GLU A 52 -1.73 -10.58 9.51
CA GLU A 52 -2.63 -9.66 8.79
C GLU A 52 -3.66 -10.40 7.90
N ALA A 53 -3.54 -11.72 7.68
CA ALA A 53 -4.27 -12.45 6.64
C ALA A 53 -5.81 -12.35 6.75
N GLU A 54 -6.35 -12.39 7.97
CA GLU A 54 -7.78 -12.27 8.20
C GLU A 54 -8.30 -10.87 7.83
N SER A 55 -7.58 -9.82 8.25
CA SER A 55 -7.90 -8.44 7.90
C SER A 55 -7.89 -8.22 6.39
N ILE A 56 -6.87 -8.74 5.70
CA ILE A 56 -6.78 -8.64 4.23
C ILE A 56 -7.95 -9.37 3.54
N THR A 57 -8.36 -10.52 4.05
CA THR A 57 -9.51 -11.27 3.51
C THR A 57 -10.80 -10.47 3.67
N GLN A 58 -10.99 -9.81 4.82
CA GLN A 58 -12.14 -8.95 5.07
C GLN A 58 -12.14 -7.72 4.14
N GLU A 59 -10.99 -7.07 3.97
CA GLU A 59 -10.83 -5.94 3.03
C GLU A 59 -11.18 -6.32 1.59
N ILE A 60 -10.68 -7.46 1.10
CA ILE A 60 -11.00 -7.96 -0.25
C ILE A 60 -12.50 -8.27 -0.39
N THR A 61 -13.10 -8.87 0.64
CA THR A 61 -14.55 -9.16 0.65
C THR A 61 -15.37 -7.87 0.54
N GLN A 62 -14.96 -6.81 1.25
CA GLN A 62 -15.63 -5.50 1.18
C GLN A 62 -15.52 -4.86 -0.21
N ILE A 63 -14.36 -4.94 -0.85
CA ILE A 63 -14.17 -4.45 -2.23
C ILE A 63 -15.14 -5.13 -3.19
N HIS A 64 -15.26 -6.45 -3.09
CA HIS A 64 -16.19 -7.24 -3.90
C HIS A 64 -17.65 -6.87 -3.63
N ALA A 65 -18.04 -6.66 -2.37
CA ALA A 65 -19.39 -6.23 -2.04
C ALA A 65 -19.75 -4.86 -2.65
N VAL A 66 -18.82 -3.90 -2.62
CA VAL A 66 -19.01 -2.59 -3.28
C VAL A 66 -19.10 -2.74 -4.79
N ALA A 67 -18.26 -3.59 -5.40
CA ALA A 67 -18.30 -3.86 -6.83
C ALA A 67 -19.64 -4.49 -7.25
N ASP A 68 -20.17 -5.45 -6.49
CA ASP A 68 -21.44 -6.11 -6.77
C ASP A 68 -22.62 -5.11 -6.71
N GLU A 69 -22.66 -4.22 -5.70
CA GLU A 69 -23.70 -3.18 -5.61
C GLU A 69 -23.64 -2.22 -6.81
N MET A 70 -22.43 -1.95 -7.32
CA MET A 70 -22.19 -1.11 -8.50
C MET A 70 -22.29 -1.87 -9.83
N LYS A 71 -22.52 -3.19 -9.80
CA LYS A 71 -22.52 -4.08 -10.98
C LYS A 71 -21.20 -4.04 -11.78
N ILE A 72 -20.08 -3.85 -11.09
CA ILE A 72 -18.74 -3.90 -11.67
C ILE A 72 -18.32 -5.37 -11.75
N ILE A 73 -17.93 -5.83 -12.94
CA ILE A 73 -17.45 -7.19 -13.13
C ILE A 73 -16.01 -7.29 -12.61
N MET A 74 -15.86 -7.92 -11.46
CA MET A 74 -14.57 -8.17 -10.83
C MET A 74 -14.08 -9.59 -11.10
N VAL A 75 -12.77 -9.74 -11.28
CA VAL A 75 -12.13 -11.06 -11.20
C VAL A 75 -12.13 -11.57 -9.78
N ALA A 76 -12.13 -12.89 -9.62
CA ALA A 76 -12.08 -13.52 -8.30
C ALA A 76 -10.88 -13.04 -7.46
N PRO A 77 -11.00 -13.01 -6.13
CA PRO A 77 -9.91 -12.71 -5.22
C PRO A 77 -8.61 -13.47 -5.54
N PRO A 78 -7.43 -12.86 -5.30
CA PRO A 78 -6.17 -13.52 -5.55
C PRO A 78 -5.99 -14.72 -4.60
N ALA A 79 -5.83 -15.92 -5.18
CA ALA A 79 -5.63 -17.15 -4.42
C ALA A 79 -4.18 -17.32 -3.92
N PHE A 80 -3.24 -16.58 -4.50
CA PHE A 80 -1.81 -16.61 -4.16
C PHE A 80 -1.17 -15.24 -4.45
N PRO A 81 -0.04 -14.90 -3.79
CA PRO A 81 0.59 -13.57 -3.89
C PRO A 81 0.88 -13.09 -5.31
N GLU A 82 1.35 -13.97 -6.18
CA GLU A 82 1.76 -13.64 -7.55
C GLU A 82 0.58 -13.16 -8.41
N ALA A 83 -0.65 -13.57 -8.06
CA ALA A 83 -1.87 -13.12 -8.74
C ALA A 83 -2.31 -11.71 -8.33
N TYR A 84 -1.81 -11.18 -7.20
CA TYR A 84 -2.27 -9.92 -6.63
C TYR A 84 -2.12 -8.73 -7.59
N PHE A 85 -0.98 -8.60 -8.27
CA PHE A 85 -0.74 -7.45 -9.15
C PHE A 85 -1.76 -7.38 -10.30
N SER A 86 -2.04 -8.52 -10.93
CA SER A 86 -3.04 -8.62 -11.99
C SER A 86 -4.43 -8.33 -11.44
N TRP A 87 -4.78 -8.88 -10.28
CA TRP A 87 -6.05 -8.61 -9.61
C TRP A 87 -6.23 -7.12 -9.32
N ALA A 88 -5.27 -6.48 -8.65
CA ALA A 88 -5.33 -5.05 -8.29
C ALA A 88 -5.48 -4.15 -9.52
N ARG A 89 -4.79 -4.48 -10.62
CA ARG A 89 -4.91 -3.75 -11.89
C ARG A 89 -6.30 -3.91 -12.51
N MET A 90 -6.83 -5.12 -12.53
CA MET A 90 -8.17 -5.38 -13.06
C MET A 90 -9.25 -4.72 -12.20
N THR A 91 -9.08 -4.73 -10.87
CA THR A 91 -9.93 -3.99 -9.92
C THR A 91 -9.91 -2.50 -10.23
N PHE A 92 -8.73 -1.91 -10.38
CA PHE A 92 -8.61 -0.50 -10.74
C PHE A 92 -9.39 -0.16 -12.02
N SER A 93 -9.19 -0.94 -13.09
CA SER A 93 -9.92 -0.79 -14.34
C SER A 93 -11.43 -0.88 -14.14
N GLY A 94 -11.91 -1.92 -13.44
CA GLY A 94 -13.33 -2.14 -13.19
C GLY A 94 -14.03 -0.97 -12.49
N PHE A 95 -13.37 -0.34 -11.51
CA PHE A 95 -13.92 0.80 -10.78
C PHE A 95 -13.84 2.14 -11.52
N THR A 96 -12.96 2.27 -12.53
CA THR A 96 -12.63 3.57 -13.12
C THR A 96 -13.00 3.73 -14.58
N GLU A 97 -13.09 2.64 -15.36
CA GLU A 97 -13.31 2.70 -16.82
C GLU A 97 -14.71 3.21 -17.19
N THR A 98 -15.72 2.93 -16.37
CA THR A 98 -17.11 3.35 -16.65
C THR A 98 -17.44 4.74 -16.12
N LEU A 99 -16.52 5.39 -15.41
CA LEU A 99 -16.72 6.70 -14.79
C LEU A 99 -15.95 7.78 -15.56
N ASP A 100 -16.59 8.95 -15.73
CA ASP A 100 -15.94 10.12 -16.31
C ASP A 100 -14.75 10.58 -15.45
N ASP A 101 -13.73 11.16 -16.08
CA ASP A 101 -12.50 11.61 -15.39
C ASP A 101 -12.77 12.66 -14.30
N LEU A 102 -13.85 13.43 -14.44
CA LEU A 102 -14.28 14.44 -13.48
C LEU A 102 -15.39 13.93 -12.53
N ASP A 103 -15.67 12.63 -12.51
CA ASP A 103 -16.61 12.06 -11.53
C ASP A 103 -15.97 12.05 -10.12
N PRO A 104 -16.61 12.64 -9.10
CA PRO A 104 -16.10 12.66 -7.73
C PRO A 104 -15.77 11.26 -7.15
N LYS A 105 -16.50 10.22 -7.56
CA LYS A 105 -16.25 8.83 -7.13
C LYS A 105 -14.97 8.28 -7.74
N LYS A 106 -14.72 8.54 -9.03
CA LYS A 106 -13.47 8.15 -9.69
C LYS A 106 -12.27 8.87 -9.07
N ILE A 107 -12.40 10.17 -8.82
CA ILE A 107 -11.36 10.97 -8.17
C ILE A 107 -11.08 10.42 -6.76
N ALA A 108 -12.12 10.13 -5.96
CA ALA A 108 -11.96 9.57 -4.63
C ALA A 108 -11.31 8.18 -4.65
N PHE A 109 -11.72 7.31 -5.59
CA PHE A 109 -11.09 6.01 -5.80
C PHE A 109 -9.60 6.16 -6.13
N ASN A 110 -9.24 7.08 -7.04
CA ASN A 110 -7.85 7.34 -7.40
C ASN A 110 -7.03 7.83 -6.20
N ILE A 111 -7.55 8.76 -5.40
CA ILE A 111 -6.88 9.23 -4.18
C ILE A 111 -6.64 8.04 -3.25
N GLY A 112 -7.69 7.26 -2.93
CA GLY A 112 -7.57 6.07 -2.08
C GLY A 112 -6.55 5.08 -2.63
N TYR A 113 -6.65 4.74 -3.91
CA TYR A 113 -5.79 3.77 -4.58
C TYR A 113 -4.31 4.15 -4.51
N TYR A 114 -3.95 5.40 -4.84
CA TYR A 114 -2.55 5.82 -4.79
C TYR A 114 -2.04 6.01 -3.36
N SER A 115 -2.88 6.46 -2.43
CA SER A 115 -2.55 6.45 -0.99
C SER A 115 -2.24 5.03 -0.48
N GLY A 116 -3.06 4.05 -0.85
CA GLY A 116 -2.85 2.65 -0.49
C GLY A 116 -1.60 2.05 -1.15
N GLN A 117 -1.23 2.46 -2.38
CA GLN A 117 0.03 2.04 -3.01
C GLN A 117 1.26 2.54 -2.24
N ILE A 118 1.21 3.80 -1.77
CA ILE A 118 2.29 4.37 -0.95
C ILE A 118 2.38 3.57 0.36
N LEU A 119 1.27 3.35 1.07
CA LEU A 119 1.29 2.59 2.33
C LEU A 119 1.80 1.15 2.15
N SER A 120 1.31 0.45 1.12
CA SER A 120 1.75 -0.90 0.78
C SER A 120 3.26 -0.94 0.49
N SER A 121 3.76 0.05 -0.25
CA SER A 121 5.19 0.14 -0.55
C SER A 121 6.02 0.44 0.70
N LEU A 122 5.53 1.30 1.61
CA LEU A 122 6.17 1.53 2.91
C LEU A 122 6.21 0.24 3.75
N LYS A 123 5.12 -0.54 3.77
CA LYS A 123 5.07 -1.87 4.42
C LYS A 123 6.16 -2.79 3.87
N LEU A 124 6.28 -2.88 2.54
CA LEU A 124 7.31 -3.68 1.89
C LEU A 124 8.73 -3.18 2.21
N LEU A 125 8.96 -1.87 2.20
CA LEU A 125 10.26 -1.28 2.55
C LEU A 125 10.70 -1.64 3.97
N LYS A 126 9.78 -1.64 4.93
CA LYS A 126 10.06 -2.09 6.30
C LYS A 126 10.56 -3.53 6.32
N VAL A 127 9.89 -4.43 5.58
CA VAL A 127 10.31 -5.84 5.48
C VAL A 127 11.70 -5.94 4.84
N ILE A 128 11.95 -5.21 3.75
CA ILE A 128 13.27 -5.14 3.09
C ILE A 128 14.36 -4.70 4.08
N LEU A 129 14.12 -3.64 4.86
CA LEU A 129 15.08 -3.14 5.84
C LEU A 129 15.31 -4.16 6.96
N ASN A 130 14.25 -4.77 7.49
CA ASN A 130 14.34 -5.80 8.53
C ASN A 130 15.18 -7.00 8.09
N ILE A 131 14.94 -7.55 6.90
CA ILE A 131 15.75 -8.67 6.38
C ILE A 131 17.19 -8.23 6.05
N SER A 132 17.38 -6.98 5.59
CA SER A 132 18.71 -6.43 5.31
C SER A 132 19.58 -6.33 6.57
N THR A 133 18.98 -6.10 7.75
CA THR A 133 19.73 -6.08 9.02
C THR A 133 20.29 -7.45 9.41
N ALA A 134 19.77 -8.54 8.85
CA ALA A 134 20.18 -9.91 9.14
C ALA A 134 21.43 -10.33 8.35
N VAL A 135 21.65 -9.71 7.18
CA VAL A 135 22.77 -10.00 6.28
C VAL A 135 23.26 -8.69 5.67
N VAL A 136 24.13 -8.00 6.41
CA VAL A 136 24.76 -6.76 5.98
C VAL A 136 25.64 -7.03 4.75
N GLY A 137 25.51 -6.22 3.70
CA GLY A 137 26.46 -6.19 2.58
C GLY A 137 26.14 -7.05 1.35
N ILE A 138 24.93 -7.62 1.22
CA ILE A 138 24.52 -8.22 -0.06
C ILE A 138 23.88 -7.15 -0.95
N PRO A 139 24.34 -6.94 -2.20
CA PRO A 139 23.72 -6.06 -3.20
C PRO A 139 22.24 -6.38 -3.50
N ALA A 140 21.76 -7.56 -3.07
CA ALA A 140 20.46 -8.13 -3.37
C ALA A 140 19.28 -7.44 -2.70
N PHE A 141 19.46 -6.38 -1.88
CA PHE A 141 18.34 -5.60 -1.32
C PHE A 141 18.26 -4.17 -1.85
N GLN A 142 19.36 -3.67 -2.45
CA GLN A 142 19.44 -2.31 -2.96
C GLN A 142 18.54 -2.10 -4.18
N GLU A 143 18.44 -3.12 -5.05
CA GLU A 143 17.55 -3.06 -6.21
C GLU A 143 16.08 -3.02 -5.80
N GLN A 144 15.67 -3.85 -4.84
CA GLN A 144 14.31 -3.93 -4.32
C GLN A 144 13.94 -2.64 -3.60
N TRP A 145 14.86 -2.05 -2.82
CA TRP A 145 14.68 -0.72 -2.28
C TRP A 145 14.48 0.31 -3.39
N SER A 146 15.39 0.37 -4.36
CA SER A 146 15.32 1.36 -5.45
C SER A 146 14.01 1.24 -6.24
N ASN A 147 13.59 0.03 -6.56
CA ASN A 147 12.36 -0.24 -7.29
C ASN A 147 11.12 0.16 -6.47
N THR A 148 11.11 -0.15 -5.17
CA THR A 148 10.00 0.22 -4.28
C THR A 148 9.94 1.72 -4.06
N SER A 149 11.08 2.40 -3.86
CA SER A 149 11.15 3.87 -3.78
C SER A 149 10.65 4.55 -5.06
N LYS A 150 11.04 4.05 -6.23
CA LYS A 150 10.51 4.54 -7.52
C LYS A 150 9.00 4.36 -7.62
N SER A 151 8.47 3.24 -7.13
CA SER A 151 7.02 2.99 -7.07
C SER A 151 6.30 4.01 -6.18
N ILE A 152 6.87 4.33 -5.01
CA ILE A 152 6.35 5.37 -4.11
C ILE A 152 6.32 6.72 -4.82
N LEU A 153 7.43 7.15 -5.41
CA LEU A 153 7.52 8.44 -6.10
C LEU A 153 6.53 8.56 -7.28
N LYS A 154 6.35 7.46 -8.03
CA LYS A 154 5.33 7.40 -9.08
C LYS A 154 3.92 7.53 -8.52
N SER A 155 3.63 6.84 -7.42
CA SER A 155 2.33 6.90 -6.74
C SER A 155 2.03 8.30 -6.21
N ILE A 156 3.04 9.00 -5.69
CA ILE A 156 2.95 10.39 -5.22
C ILE A 156 2.55 11.32 -6.36
N LYS A 157 3.22 11.23 -7.51
CA LYS A 157 2.86 12.02 -8.69
C LYS A 157 1.39 11.82 -9.10
N ASN A 158 0.92 10.58 -9.06
CA ASN A 158 -0.46 10.26 -9.42
C ASN A 158 -1.48 10.73 -8.36
N LEU A 159 -1.12 10.62 -7.07
CA LEU A 159 -1.93 11.10 -5.95
C LEU A 159 -2.08 12.62 -5.98
N GLU A 160 -1.00 13.35 -6.26
CA GLU A 160 -1.03 14.81 -6.45
C GLU A 160 -1.92 15.20 -7.63
N ALA A 161 -1.87 14.46 -8.74
CA ALA A 161 -2.75 14.70 -9.89
C ALA A 161 -4.24 14.50 -9.52
N ALA A 162 -4.57 13.42 -8.82
CA ALA A 162 -5.93 13.16 -8.36
C ALA A 162 -6.42 14.20 -7.34
N SER A 163 -5.53 14.62 -6.43
CA SER A 163 -5.77 15.68 -5.45
C SER A 163 -6.08 17.02 -6.12
N ASN A 164 -5.33 17.39 -7.16
CA ASN A 164 -5.59 18.61 -7.93
C ASN A 164 -6.95 18.56 -8.65
N LEU A 165 -7.32 17.40 -9.21
CA LEU A 165 -8.64 17.23 -9.83
C LEU A 165 -9.78 17.39 -8.82
N ALA A 166 -9.61 16.93 -7.58
CA ALA A 166 -10.63 17.09 -6.53
C ALA A 166 -10.95 18.57 -6.27
N VAL A 167 -9.93 19.44 -6.26
CA VAL A 167 -10.08 20.89 -6.03
C VAL A 167 -10.72 21.61 -7.23
N LEU A 168 -10.51 21.10 -8.45
CA LEU A 168 -11.01 21.72 -9.68
C LEU A 168 -12.40 21.24 -10.09
N THR A 169 -12.93 20.20 -9.43
CA THR A 169 -14.19 19.54 -9.79
C THR A 169 -15.32 19.97 -8.85
N PRO A 170 -16.48 20.43 -9.36
CA PRO A 170 -17.64 20.70 -8.53
C PRO A 170 -18.06 19.48 -7.71
N LYS A 171 -18.16 19.63 -6.39
CA LYS A 171 -18.43 18.52 -5.44
C LYS A 171 -17.36 17.43 -5.44
N GLY A 172 -16.12 17.78 -5.79
CA GLY A 172 -14.97 16.91 -5.66
C GLY A 172 -14.69 16.55 -4.19
N PRO A 173 -13.95 15.45 -3.95
CA PRO A 173 -13.59 14.99 -2.60
C PRO A 173 -12.44 15.81 -1.98
N GLU A 174 -12.60 17.12 -1.85
CA GLU A 174 -11.54 18.05 -1.40
C GLU A 174 -10.96 17.68 -0.03
N GLU A 175 -11.82 17.35 0.95
CA GLU A 175 -11.38 16.96 2.30
C GLU A 175 -10.54 15.68 2.30
N LEU A 176 -10.85 14.71 1.42
CA LEU A 176 -10.04 13.49 1.27
C LEU A 176 -8.67 13.82 0.66
N SER A 177 -8.66 14.72 -0.32
CA SER A 177 -7.44 15.25 -0.93
C SER A 177 -6.55 15.94 0.11
N GLU A 178 -7.06 16.93 0.85
CA GLU A 178 -6.26 17.68 1.83
C GLU A 178 -5.72 16.80 2.95
N ARG A 179 -6.56 15.88 3.45
CA ARG A 179 -6.22 15.04 4.59
C ARG A 179 -5.23 13.95 4.23
N TYR A 180 -5.48 13.22 3.15
CA TYR A 180 -4.73 12.01 2.82
C TYR A 180 -3.59 12.28 1.84
N ALA A 181 -3.83 13.03 0.76
CA ALA A 181 -2.79 13.25 -0.25
C ALA A 181 -1.56 13.91 0.37
N LYS A 182 -1.75 14.95 1.17
CA LYS A 182 -0.63 15.65 1.82
C LYS A 182 0.18 14.75 2.75
N GLN A 183 -0.48 13.99 3.63
CA GLN A 183 0.21 13.13 4.60
C GLN A 183 0.99 12.01 3.90
N PHE A 184 0.38 11.32 2.95
CA PHE A 184 1.02 10.25 2.19
C PHE A 184 2.16 10.77 1.30
N CYS A 185 1.99 11.92 0.66
CA CYS A 185 3.05 12.51 -0.16
C CYS A 185 4.26 12.94 0.68
N VAL A 186 4.04 13.54 1.86
CA VAL A 186 5.14 13.95 2.75
C VAL A 186 5.91 12.73 3.25
N ALA A 187 5.21 11.77 3.88
CA ALA A 187 5.86 10.58 4.42
C ALA A 187 6.50 9.72 3.31
N GLY A 188 5.82 9.58 2.17
CA GLY A 188 6.29 8.83 1.02
C GLY A 188 7.57 9.44 0.42
N ARG A 189 7.63 10.76 0.21
CA ARG A 189 8.85 11.44 -0.30
C ARG A 189 10.00 11.29 0.69
N GLU A 190 9.73 11.57 1.97
CA GLU A 190 10.74 11.51 3.03
C GLU A 190 11.43 10.15 3.11
N ILE A 191 10.68 9.05 2.95
CA ILE A 191 11.24 7.70 2.96
C ILE A 191 11.84 7.31 1.60
N ALA A 192 11.15 7.59 0.49
CA ALA A 192 11.60 7.12 -0.83
C ALA A 192 12.87 7.82 -1.32
N GLU A 193 13.10 9.07 -0.91
CA GLU A 193 14.29 9.86 -1.25
C GLU A 193 15.44 9.70 -0.23
N ALA A 194 15.24 8.91 0.84
CA ALA A 194 16.29 8.66 1.81
C ALA A 194 17.49 7.95 1.17
N GLU A 195 18.68 8.53 1.34
CA GLU A 195 19.94 7.85 1.01
C GLU A 195 20.13 6.68 1.97
N ILE A 196 20.41 5.48 1.45
CA ILE A 196 20.59 4.29 2.28
C ILE A 196 22.01 3.78 2.24
N ASP A 197 22.54 3.58 3.45
CA ASP A 197 23.74 2.79 3.69
C ASP A 197 23.37 1.36 4.14
N PHE A 198 23.38 0.41 3.19
CA PHE A 198 23.16 -1.03 3.45
C PHE A 198 24.33 -1.71 4.18
N SER A 199 25.45 -1.02 4.40
CA SER A 199 26.58 -1.53 5.18
C SER A 199 26.45 -1.23 6.68
N ASN A 200 25.54 -0.32 7.06
CA ASN A 200 25.38 0.13 8.43
C ASN A 200 24.09 -0.41 9.07
N GLN A 201 24.24 -1.46 9.88
CA GLN A 201 23.10 -2.11 10.55
C GLN A 201 22.30 -1.15 11.45
N ALA A 202 22.96 -0.25 12.18
CA ALA A 202 22.29 0.70 13.06
C ALA A 202 21.46 1.71 12.26
N TYR A 203 21.98 2.14 11.10
CA TYR A 203 21.26 3.00 10.17
C TYR A 203 20.00 2.31 9.63
N LEU A 204 20.12 1.04 9.21
CA LEU A 204 18.98 0.25 8.73
C LEU A 204 17.89 0.06 9.79
N PHE A 205 18.28 -0.18 11.06
CA PHE A 205 17.31 -0.27 12.17
C PHE A 205 16.60 1.05 12.44
N LEU A 206 17.34 2.16 12.42
CA LEU A 206 16.77 3.49 12.60
C LEU A 206 15.75 3.80 11.50
N LEU A 207 16.12 3.55 10.25
CA LEU A 207 15.24 3.81 9.11
C LEU A 207 14.02 2.89 9.11
N SER A 208 14.17 1.60 9.44
CA SER A 208 13.03 0.67 9.59
C SER A 208 12.05 1.15 10.66
N SER A 209 12.56 1.61 11.80
CA SER A 209 11.74 2.17 12.88
C SER A 209 11.01 3.43 12.45
N LYS A 210 11.66 4.30 11.67
CA LYS A 210 11.03 5.50 11.11
C LYS A 210 9.90 5.14 10.15
N VAL A 211 10.13 4.18 9.25
CA VAL A 211 9.10 3.68 8.33
C VAL A 211 7.92 3.10 9.12
N GLU A 212 8.17 2.33 10.18
CA GLU A 212 7.10 1.81 11.05
C GLU A 212 6.27 2.92 11.71
N ASN A 213 6.90 3.99 12.17
CA ASN A 213 6.19 5.12 12.76
C ASN A 213 5.28 5.81 11.74
N HIS A 214 5.79 6.08 10.53
CA HIS A 214 4.93 6.62 9.46
C HIS A 214 3.77 5.68 9.13
N GLN A 215 4.00 4.36 9.06
CA GLN A 215 2.91 3.41 8.84
C GLN A 215 1.85 3.52 9.94
N LYS A 216 2.24 3.57 11.21
CA LYS A 216 1.29 3.72 12.33
C LYS A 216 0.51 5.03 12.26
N ASP A 217 1.17 6.12 11.88
CA ASP A 217 0.54 7.45 11.76
C ASP A 217 -0.44 7.50 10.58
N LEU A 218 -0.11 6.81 9.48
CA LEU A 218 -0.92 6.74 8.26
C LEU A 218 -2.05 5.71 8.35
N ILE A 219 -1.92 4.68 9.20
CA ILE A 219 -3.00 3.75 9.51
C ILE A 219 -4.05 4.52 10.32
N VAL A 220 -5.19 4.76 9.68
CA VAL A 220 -6.26 5.62 10.19
C VAL A 220 -6.94 4.98 11.41
N LYS A 221 -6.48 5.30 12.62
CA LYS A 221 -7.10 4.81 13.86
C LYS A 221 -8.41 5.57 14.14
N ASN A 222 -9.56 4.88 14.12
CA ASN A 222 -10.82 5.38 14.69
C ASN A 222 -11.38 4.33 15.66
N GLU A 223 -11.49 4.68 16.94
CA GLU A 223 -11.71 3.73 18.04
C GLU A 223 -13.18 3.35 18.26
N GLU A 224 -14.14 3.92 17.52
CA GLU A 224 -15.58 3.73 17.80
C GLU A 224 -16.36 2.88 16.78
N THR A 225 -15.83 2.57 15.59
CA THR A 225 -16.66 1.95 14.51
C THR A 225 -16.07 0.75 13.77
N ASN A 226 -14.82 0.34 14.04
CA ASN A 226 -14.13 -0.71 13.25
C ASN A 226 -14.19 -0.49 11.72
N ILE A 227 -14.31 0.77 11.28
CA ILE A 227 -14.23 1.17 9.87
C ILE A 227 -13.22 2.32 9.79
N TYR A 228 -12.24 2.18 8.90
CA TYR A 228 -11.32 3.25 8.52
C TYR A 228 -12.11 4.36 7.83
N LEU A 229 -11.76 5.63 8.08
CA LEU A 229 -12.34 6.89 7.55
C LEU A 229 -13.25 7.63 8.56
N LYS A 230 -12.66 8.63 9.23
CA LYS A 230 -13.35 9.58 10.11
C LYS A 230 -14.19 10.56 9.26
N ASN A 231 -15.41 10.82 9.71
CA ASN A 231 -16.27 11.91 9.25
C ASN A 231 -15.59 13.28 9.36
#